data_AF-A0A957SXN9-F1
#
_entry.id   AF-A0A957SXN9-F1
#
_cell.length_a   1.000
_cell.length_b   1.000
_cell.length_c   1.000
_cell.angle_alpha   90.00
_cell.angle_beta   90.00
_cell.angle_gamma   90.00
#
_symmetry.space_group_name_H-M   'P 1'
#
loop_
_entity.id
_entity.type
_entity.pdbx_description
1 polymer ?
#
loop_
_entity_poly.entity_id
_entity_poly.type
_entity_poly.pdbx_seq_one_letter_code
_entity_poly.pdbx_strand_id
1 'polypeptide(L)'
;VGDLNAYAKETPITAFETAGYVNLIAHFGGTEAYSYVYDGQLGYLDHALASDALLAQATNAFDWHINADEAKVLDYDAQFNPPGYYQPDPFRASDHDPVLIGLDLKPAEDDNPEEIPPVNEALVHVVFPGETLSSIARRYSVTIAALAEANYLYRWDVVYSNQRLTVPPTPEVVLCVRTIFSEPGETFSALAERYGADPNRLAFANGLRTVNQTVDGQPICLPSIY
;
A
#
# COMPACT_ATOMS: atom_id res chain seq x y z
N VAL A 1 12.56 -5.44 5.99
CA VAL A 1 13.20 -6.47 5.15
C VAL A 1 14.54 -5.93 4.70
N GLY A 2 15.58 -6.75 4.72
CA GLY A 2 16.86 -6.44 4.08
C GLY A 2 18.04 -7.12 4.75
N ASP A 3 19.20 -6.96 4.12
CA ASP A 3 20.50 -7.40 4.61
C ASP A 3 20.93 -6.56 5.82
N LEU A 4 21.05 -7.22 6.97
CA LEU A 4 21.51 -6.59 8.21
C LEU A 4 22.97 -6.92 8.54
N ASN A 5 23.67 -7.60 7.64
CA ASN A 5 25.04 -8.09 7.81
C ASN A 5 25.22 -8.82 9.16
N ALA A 6 24.21 -9.60 9.55
CA ALA A 6 24.18 -10.31 10.83
C ALA A 6 23.54 -11.67 10.65
N TYR A 7 24.07 -12.71 11.30
CA TYR A 7 23.41 -14.02 11.30
C TYR A 7 22.19 -14.02 12.23
N ALA A 8 21.27 -14.95 11.97
CA ALA A 8 19.98 -15.09 12.67
C ALA A 8 20.01 -15.07 14.21
N LYS A 9 21.15 -15.42 14.83
CA LYS A 9 21.33 -15.46 16.29
C LYS A 9 22.35 -14.47 16.83
N GLU A 10 22.80 -13.54 16.01
CA GLU A 10 23.68 -12.47 16.44
C GLU A 10 22.92 -11.35 17.16
N THR A 11 23.69 -10.53 17.87
CA THR A 11 23.17 -9.44 18.70
C THR A 11 22.20 -8.50 17.98
N PRO A 12 22.44 -8.08 16.71
CA PRO A 12 21.49 -7.22 16.00
C PRO A 12 20.10 -7.84 15.86
N ILE A 13 20.04 -9.13 15.51
CA ILE A 13 18.77 -9.83 15.26
C ILE A 13 18.06 -10.13 16.58
N THR A 14 18.80 -10.63 17.56
CA THR A 14 18.25 -10.91 18.89
C THR A 14 17.78 -9.64 19.62
N ALA A 15 18.32 -8.46 19.31
CA ALA A 15 17.82 -7.19 19.80
C ALA A 15 16.42 -6.85 19.25
N PHE A 16 16.16 -7.09 17.96
CA PHE A 16 14.83 -6.96 17.38
C PHE A 16 13.85 -7.98 17.97
N GLU A 17 14.28 -9.25 18.12
CA GLU A 17 13.47 -10.30 18.76
C GLU A 17 13.09 -9.92 20.20
N THR A 18 14.04 -9.38 20.97
CA THR A 18 13.81 -8.88 22.33
C THR A 18 12.85 -7.68 22.36
N ALA A 19 12.86 -6.86 21.31
CA ALA A 19 11.94 -5.74 21.15
C ALA A 19 10.54 -6.14 20.65
N GLY A 20 10.26 -7.44 20.50
CA GLY A 20 8.96 -7.96 20.09
C GLY A 20 8.77 -8.08 18.57
N TYR A 21 9.85 -8.00 17.79
CA TYR A 21 9.77 -8.32 16.37
C TYR A 21 9.98 -9.83 16.15
N VAL A 22 9.27 -10.39 15.18
CA VAL A 22 9.43 -11.78 14.77
C VAL A 22 10.19 -11.83 13.44
N ASN A 23 11.25 -12.62 13.40
CA ASN A 23 11.93 -12.97 12.16
C ASN A 23 11.07 -13.96 11.37
N LEU A 24 10.42 -13.50 10.31
CA LEU A 24 9.50 -14.28 9.49
C LEU A 24 10.20 -15.45 8.77
N ILE A 25 11.46 -15.29 8.36
CA ILE A 25 12.24 -16.37 7.73
C ILE A 25 12.40 -17.54 8.70
N ALA A 26 12.84 -17.25 9.94
CA ALA A 26 12.91 -18.27 11.00
C ALA A 26 11.53 -18.80 11.40
N HIS A 27 10.50 -17.94 11.41
CA HIS A 27 9.14 -18.29 11.83
C HIS A 27 8.48 -19.30 10.90
N PHE A 28 8.58 -19.10 9.58
CA PHE A 28 7.95 -19.95 8.57
C PHE A 28 8.88 -21.06 8.06
N GLY A 29 10.18 -20.78 7.89
CA GLY A 29 11.17 -21.75 7.41
C GLY A 29 11.78 -22.63 8.50
N GLY A 30 11.65 -22.26 9.77
CA GLY A 30 12.14 -23.05 10.90
C GLY A 30 13.64 -23.34 10.83
N THR A 31 14.02 -24.60 11.03
CA THR A 31 15.42 -25.05 10.97
C THR A 31 15.97 -25.22 9.56
N GLU A 32 15.10 -25.14 8.55
CA GLU A 32 15.47 -25.27 7.13
C GLU A 32 15.70 -23.90 6.47
N ALA A 33 15.53 -22.81 7.21
CA ALA A 33 15.76 -21.46 6.70
C ALA A 33 17.25 -21.20 6.41
N TYR A 34 17.56 -20.96 5.14
CA TYR A 34 18.87 -20.51 4.67
C TYR A 34 18.70 -19.78 3.34
N SER A 35 19.67 -18.96 2.98
CA SER A 35 19.69 -18.24 1.70
C SER A 35 21.05 -18.30 1.01
N TYR A 36 22.07 -18.89 1.65
CA TYR A 36 23.38 -19.13 1.05
C TYR A 36 24.18 -20.22 1.78
N VAL A 37 25.20 -20.74 1.08
CA VAL A 37 26.25 -21.60 1.64
C VAL A 37 27.58 -20.86 1.65
N TYR A 38 28.24 -20.80 2.80
CA TYR A 38 29.61 -20.27 2.92
C TYR A 38 30.48 -21.22 3.73
N ASP A 39 31.62 -21.62 3.16
CA ASP A 39 32.57 -22.56 3.78
C ASP A 39 31.91 -23.85 4.31
N GLY A 40 30.92 -24.36 3.57
CA GLY A 40 30.15 -25.56 3.92
C GLY A 40 29.12 -25.36 5.03
N GLN A 41 28.84 -24.12 5.43
CA GLN A 41 27.81 -23.77 6.40
C GLN A 41 26.63 -23.06 5.74
N LEU A 42 25.42 -23.35 6.20
CA LEU A 42 24.19 -22.69 5.77
C LEU A 42 23.91 -21.49 6.65
N GLY A 43 23.45 -20.40 6.05
CA GLY A 43 23.04 -19.20 6.78
C GLY A 43 22.16 -18.29 5.96
N TYR A 44 21.76 -17.17 6.58
CA TYR A 44 21.13 -16.04 5.92
C TYR A 44 21.46 -14.75 6.68
N LEU A 45 21.67 -13.67 5.93
CA LEU A 45 21.91 -12.29 6.40
C LEU A 45 20.76 -11.32 6.06
N ASP A 46 19.87 -11.73 5.15
CA ASP A 46 18.65 -11.02 4.81
C ASP A 46 17.55 -11.41 5.79
N HIS A 47 16.91 -10.41 6.38
CA HIS A 47 15.88 -10.64 7.38
C HIS A 47 14.56 -10.00 6.99
N ALA A 48 13.48 -10.73 7.21
CA ALA A 48 12.13 -10.20 7.25
C ALA A 48 11.67 -10.10 8.71
N LEU A 49 11.79 -8.92 9.31
CA LEU A 49 11.38 -8.68 10.70
C LEU A 49 10.00 -8.01 10.72
N ALA A 50 9.05 -8.60 11.44
CA ALA A 50 7.68 -8.12 11.55
C ALA A 50 7.31 -7.81 13.00
N SER A 51 6.59 -6.71 13.25
CA SER A 51 5.89 -6.52 14.51
C SER A 51 4.72 -7.51 14.62
N ASP A 52 4.14 -7.66 15.81
CA ASP A 52 2.96 -8.52 16.01
C ASP A 52 1.80 -8.19 15.06
N ALA A 53 1.56 -6.90 14.80
CA ALA A 53 0.50 -6.44 13.90
C ALA A 53 0.74 -6.86 12.43
N LEU A 54 1.99 -6.85 11.98
CA LEU A 54 2.34 -7.29 10.62
C LEU A 54 2.43 -8.82 10.55
N LEU A 55 2.90 -9.49 11.61
CA LEU A 55 2.95 -10.95 11.71
C LEU A 55 1.55 -11.54 11.54
N ALA A 56 0.52 -10.94 12.14
CA ALA A 56 -0.88 -11.36 11.99
C ALA A 56 -1.42 -11.26 10.55
N GLN A 57 -0.70 -10.58 9.66
CA GLN A 57 -1.00 -10.40 8.24
C GLN A 57 0.00 -11.13 7.33
N ALA A 58 1.03 -11.75 7.89
CA ALA A 58 1.99 -12.55 7.14
C ALA A 58 1.41 -13.94 6.90
N THR A 59 1.34 -14.36 5.64
CA THR A 59 0.85 -15.68 5.24
C THR A 59 1.98 -16.68 5.07
N ASN A 60 3.17 -16.22 4.67
CA ASN A 60 4.38 -17.03 4.55
C ASN A 60 5.63 -16.14 4.43
N ALA A 61 6.81 -16.71 4.67
CA ALA A 61 8.08 -16.14 4.22
C ALA A 61 9.09 -17.25 3.96
N PHE A 62 9.86 -17.13 2.87
CA PHE A 62 10.91 -18.09 2.53
C PHE A 62 11.95 -17.44 1.62
N ASP A 63 13.15 -18.00 1.65
CA ASP A 63 14.21 -17.69 0.70
C ASP A 63 13.92 -18.45 -0.60
N TRP A 64 13.75 -17.72 -1.70
CA TRP A 64 13.50 -18.36 -2.99
C TRP A 64 14.83 -18.82 -3.58
N HIS A 65 15.14 -20.10 -3.36
CA HIS A 65 16.36 -20.74 -3.86
C HIS A 65 16.43 -20.69 -5.39
N ILE A 66 17.21 -19.73 -5.89
CA ILE A 66 17.45 -19.56 -7.32
C ILE A 66 18.89 -19.91 -7.62
N ASN A 67 19.85 -19.36 -6.86
CA ASN A 67 21.24 -19.39 -7.31
C ASN A 67 22.33 -19.28 -6.23
N ALA A 68 22.01 -19.04 -4.96
CA ALA A 68 23.06 -18.87 -3.93
C ALA A 68 23.88 -20.15 -3.69
N ASP A 69 23.33 -21.31 -4.03
CA ASP A 69 23.99 -22.61 -3.93
C ASP A 69 24.83 -22.97 -5.19
N GLU A 70 24.79 -22.15 -6.25
CA GLU A 70 25.53 -22.45 -7.48
C GLU A 70 27.05 -22.22 -7.35
N ALA A 71 27.82 -22.92 -8.17
CA ALA A 71 29.28 -22.81 -8.15
C ALA A 71 29.74 -21.40 -8.57
N LYS A 72 30.66 -20.79 -7.82
CA LYS A 72 31.21 -19.44 -8.10
C LYS A 72 31.65 -19.18 -9.54
N VAL A 73 32.13 -20.20 -10.26
CA VAL A 73 32.53 -20.07 -11.69
C VAL A 73 31.40 -19.61 -12.62
N LEU A 74 30.17 -19.69 -12.13
CA LEU A 74 28.93 -19.39 -12.83
C LEU A 74 28.35 -18.00 -12.48
N ASP A 75 28.91 -17.31 -11.48
CA ASP A 75 28.37 -16.07 -10.93
C ASP A 75 28.58 -14.84 -11.84
N TYR A 76 28.05 -13.69 -11.40
CA TYR A 76 28.17 -12.41 -12.10
C TYR A 76 29.55 -11.74 -11.94
N ASP A 77 30.38 -12.20 -11.00
CA ASP A 77 31.73 -11.68 -10.81
C ASP A 77 32.69 -12.32 -11.82
N ALA A 78 32.81 -11.68 -12.98
CA ALA A 78 33.70 -12.13 -14.04
C ALA A 78 35.21 -11.93 -13.73
N GLN A 79 35.60 -11.43 -12.55
CA GLN A 79 37.00 -11.08 -12.26
C GLN A 79 37.92 -12.32 -12.31
N PHE A 80 37.41 -13.50 -11.96
CA PHE A 80 38.18 -14.75 -11.95
C PHE A 80 37.51 -15.90 -12.73
N ASN A 81 36.36 -15.64 -13.36
CA ASN A 81 35.61 -16.66 -14.07
C ASN A 81 36.07 -16.79 -15.53
N PRO A 82 36.15 -18.02 -16.08
CA PRO A 82 36.44 -18.21 -17.50
C PRO A 82 35.37 -17.51 -18.37
N PRO A 83 35.74 -16.96 -19.54
CA PRO A 83 34.78 -16.33 -20.44
C PRO A 83 33.68 -17.31 -20.89
N GLY A 84 32.44 -16.81 -20.97
CA GLY A 84 31.30 -17.54 -21.55
C GLY A 84 30.47 -18.38 -20.57
N TYR A 85 30.80 -18.37 -19.27
CA TYR A 85 30.01 -19.07 -18.23
C TYR A 85 28.87 -18.21 -17.64
N TYR A 86 28.99 -16.87 -17.74
CA TYR A 86 27.92 -15.95 -17.36
C TYR A 86 26.76 -15.97 -18.36
N GLN A 87 25.52 -15.95 -17.85
CA GLN A 87 24.30 -15.77 -18.63
C GLN A 87 23.50 -14.57 -18.07
N PRO A 88 22.93 -13.70 -18.92
CA PRO A 88 22.17 -12.54 -18.50
C PRO A 88 20.69 -12.88 -18.20
N ASP A 89 20.46 -13.92 -17.41
CA ASP A 89 19.13 -14.33 -16.94
C ASP A 89 19.00 -14.08 -15.42
N PRO A 90 17.83 -14.32 -14.79
CA PRO A 90 17.65 -14.05 -13.36
C PRO A 90 18.48 -14.95 -12.43
N PHE A 91 19.03 -16.07 -12.93
CA PHE A 91 19.96 -16.86 -12.15
C PHE A 91 21.29 -16.09 -12.07
N ARG A 92 21.98 -16.18 -10.93
CA ARG A 92 23.28 -15.51 -10.70
C ARG A 92 23.21 -13.98 -10.62
N ALA A 93 22.08 -13.42 -10.17
CA ALA A 93 21.94 -11.98 -9.95
C ALA A 93 22.35 -11.52 -8.54
N SER A 94 22.53 -12.45 -7.59
CA SER A 94 22.88 -12.16 -6.20
C SER A 94 23.70 -13.30 -5.59
N ASP A 95 24.57 -13.02 -4.63
CA ASP A 95 25.29 -14.00 -3.81
C ASP A 95 24.45 -14.56 -2.65
N HIS A 96 23.15 -14.26 -2.66
CA HIS A 96 22.18 -14.62 -1.65
C HIS A 96 20.82 -14.87 -2.33
N ASP A 97 20.03 -15.81 -1.82
CA ASP A 97 18.69 -16.04 -2.34
C ASP A 97 17.74 -14.92 -1.87
N PRO A 98 16.84 -14.42 -2.75
CA PRO A 98 15.93 -13.35 -2.37
C PRO A 98 14.87 -13.82 -1.38
N VAL A 99 14.57 -12.97 -0.41
CA VAL A 99 13.49 -13.17 0.55
C VAL A 99 12.13 -12.83 -0.07
N LEU A 100 11.21 -13.80 -0.06
CA LEU A 100 9.81 -13.61 -0.46
C LEU A 100 8.92 -13.63 0.79
N ILE A 101 7.98 -12.69 0.86
CA ILE A 101 7.02 -12.59 1.95
C ILE A 101 5.62 -12.55 1.35
N GLY A 102 4.78 -13.50 1.76
CA GLY A 102 3.35 -13.47 1.50
C GLY A 102 2.66 -12.60 2.54
N LEU A 103 1.88 -11.62 2.08
CA LEU A 103 1.09 -10.74 2.95
C LEU A 103 -0.38 -10.79 2.53
N ASP A 104 -1.26 -11.02 3.49
CA ASP A 104 -2.69 -10.78 3.38
C ASP A 104 -3.01 -9.51 4.17
N LEU A 105 -2.82 -8.38 3.50
CA LEU A 105 -2.95 -7.08 4.13
C LEU A 105 -4.42 -6.81 4.43
N LYS A 106 -4.71 -6.74 5.73
CA LYS A 106 -5.98 -6.19 6.17
C LYS A 106 -5.96 -4.69 5.91
N PRO A 107 -7.13 -4.10 5.58
CA PRO A 107 -7.28 -2.65 5.72
C PRO A 107 -6.78 -2.28 7.11
N ALA A 108 -6.06 -1.17 7.23
CA ALA A 108 -5.63 -0.69 8.54
C ALA A 108 -6.85 -0.68 9.47
N GLU A 109 -6.82 -1.48 10.54
CA GLU A 109 -7.67 -1.21 11.68
C GLU A 109 -7.25 0.19 12.12
N ASP A 110 -8.17 1.14 11.98
CA ASP A 110 -7.95 2.48 12.47
C ASP A 110 -7.84 2.35 14.00
N ASP A 111 -6.61 2.29 14.51
CA ASP A 111 -6.33 2.25 15.95
C ASP A 111 -6.74 3.58 16.64
N ASN A 112 -7.27 4.53 15.87
CA ASN A 112 -8.12 5.58 16.39
C ASN A 112 -9.57 5.05 16.41
N PRO A 113 -10.25 5.00 17.57
CA PRO A 113 -11.70 4.96 17.57
C PRO A 113 -12.24 6.33 17.13
N GLU A 114 -11.84 6.84 15.96
CA GLU A 114 -12.69 7.73 15.20
C GLU A 114 -13.70 6.80 14.53
N GLU A 115 -14.85 6.69 15.19
CA GLU A 115 -16.14 6.52 14.53
C GLU A 115 -16.00 7.07 13.10
N ILE A 116 -15.93 6.20 12.08
CA ILE A 116 -16.01 6.66 10.69
C ILE A 116 -17.33 7.42 10.69
N PRO A 117 -17.31 8.75 10.56
CA PRO A 117 -18.54 9.48 10.59
C PRO A 117 -19.38 8.89 9.45
N PRO A 118 -20.70 8.73 9.62
CA PRO A 118 -21.55 8.38 8.49
C PRO A 118 -21.12 9.26 7.32
N VAL A 119 -21.02 8.68 6.12
CA VAL A 119 -20.33 9.15 4.89
C VAL A 119 -20.72 10.57 4.40
N ASN A 120 -21.51 11.29 5.19
CA ASN A 120 -21.94 12.67 5.07
C ASN A 120 -21.27 13.67 6.03
N GLU A 121 -20.36 13.30 6.93
CA GLU A 121 -19.59 14.29 7.70
C GLU A 121 -18.19 14.46 7.12
N ALA A 122 -17.87 15.69 6.74
CA ALA A 122 -16.57 16.06 6.23
C ALA A 122 -15.47 15.71 7.25
N LEU A 123 -14.50 14.88 6.85
CA LEU A 123 -13.32 14.58 7.66
C LEU A 123 -12.57 15.89 7.95
N VAL A 124 -12.36 16.23 9.23
CA VAL A 124 -11.66 17.46 9.63
C VAL A 124 -10.32 17.14 10.27
N HIS A 125 -9.24 17.56 9.60
CA HIS A 125 -7.87 17.47 10.11
C HIS A 125 -7.49 18.72 10.91
N VAL A 126 -6.87 18.56 12.09
CA VAL A 126 -6.30 19.66 12.89
C VAL A 126 -4.80 19.74 12.67
N VAL A 127 -4.31 20.86 12.15
CA VAL A 127 -2.91 21.07 11.77
C VAL A 127 -2.00 21.11 13.00
N PHE A 128 -1.03 20.21 13.09
CA PHE A 128 0.00 20.19 14.11
C PHE A 128 1.17 21.15 13.79
N PRO A 129 1.92 21.61 14.81
CA PRO A 129 3.13 22.41 14.59
C PRO A 129 4.11 21.72 13.63
N GLY A 130 4.49 22.41 12.54
CA GLY A 130 5.44 21.92 11.55
C GLY A 130 4.81 21.17 10.37
N GLU A 131 3.50 20.95 10.36
CA GLU A 131 2.82 20.40 9.18
C GLU A 131 2.70 21.43 8.06
N THR A 132 2.72 20.93 6.83
CA THR A 132 2.48 21.70 5.61
C THR A 132 1.27 21.16 4.88
N LEU A 133 0.63 22.00 4.04
CA LEU A 133 -0.49 21.57 3.20
C LEU A 133 -0.11 20.35 2.33
N SER A 134 1.13 20.30 1.83
CA SER A 134 1.68 19.17 1.08
C SER A 134 1.79 17.89 1.89
N SER A 135 2.27 17.97 3.14
CA SER A 135 2.38 16.79 4.01
C SER A 135 1.02 16.23 4.41
N ILE A 136 0.04 17.11 4.61
CA ILE A 136 -1.35 16.77 4.95
C ILE A 136 -2.04 16.16 3.73
N ALA A 137 -1.94 16.81 2.56
CA ALA A 137 -2.51 16.30 1.32
C ALA A 137 -1.98 14.90 0.98
N ARG A 138 -0.68 14.68 1.15
CA ARG A 138 -0.04 13.36 0.97
C ARG A 138 -0.54 12.33 1.98
N ARG A 139 -0.75 12.71 3.25
CA ARG A 139 -1.31 11.81 4.28
C ARG A 139 -2.69 11.29 3.87
N TYR A 140 -3.53 12.17 3.34
CA TYR A 140 -4.91 11.85 2.98
C TYR A 140 -5.09 11.45 1.50
N SER A 141 -3.99 11.25 0.75
CA SER A 141 -4.04 10.89 -0.67
C SER A 141 -4.88 11.83 -1.54
N VAL A 142 -4.94 13.12 -1.18
CA VAL A 142 -5.62 14.18 -1.94
C VAL A 142 -4.61 15.10 -2.61
N THR A 143 -5.05 15.87 -3.60
CA THR A 143 -4.18 16.91 -4.18
C THR A 143 -4.13 18.13 -3.27
N ILE A 144 -3.00 18.85 -3.29
CA ILE A 144 -2.84 20.13 -2.59
C ILE A 144 -3.94 21.12 -3.04
N ALA A 145 -4.27 21.12 -4.33
CA ALA A 145 -5.31 21.96 -4.91
C ALA A 145 -6.70 21.64 -4.35
N ALA A 146 -7.08 20.36 -4.32
CA ALA A 146 -8.37 19.95 -3.77
C ALA A 146 -8.48 20.28 -2.28
N LEU A 147 -7.41 20.04 -1.51
CA LEU A 147 -7.37 20.38 -0.08
C LEU A 147 -7.44 21.90 0.15
N ALA A 148 -6.76 22.70 -0.68
CA ALA A 148 -6.83 24.16 -0.61
C ALA A 148 -8.23 24.70 -0.97
N GLU A 149 -8.83 24.16 -2.04
CA GLU A 149 -10.15 24.55 -2.52
C GLU A 149 -11.24 24.23 -1.49
N ALA A 150 -11.21 23.04 -0.90
CA ALA A 150 -12.14 22.61 0.14
C ALA A 150 -12.11 23.51 1.40
N ASN A 151 -11.02 24.25 1.60
CA ASN A 151 -10.78 25.10 2.77
C ASN A 151 -10.70 26.59 2.43
N TYR A 152 -11.07 26.99 1.21
CA TYR A 152 -11.02 28.37 0.75
C TYR A 152 -9.65 29.05 0.96
N LEU A 153 -8.56 28.28 0.81
CA LEU A 153 -7.20 28.79 1.01
C LEU A 153 -6.74 29.54 -0.23
N TYR A 154 -6.61 30.86 -0.11
CA TYR A 154 -6.12 31.74 -1.19
C TYR A 154 -4.61 31.61 -1.45
N ARG A 155 -3.84 31.08 -0.49
CA ARG A 155 -2.41 30.79 -0.63
C ARG A 155 -2.17 29.31 -0.29
N TRP A 156 -1.61 28.55 -1.22
CA TRP A 156 -1.49 27.08 -1.14
C TRP A 156 -0.37 26.59 -0.22
N ASP A 157 0.36 27.49 0.42
CA ASP A 157 1.61 27.22 1.13
C ASP A 157 1.55 27.52 2.63
N VAL A 158 0.47 28.15 3.13
CA VAL A 158 0.38 28.56 4.54
C VAL A 158 -0.78 27.89 5.24
N VAL A 159 -0.44 27.00 6.17
CA VAL A 159 -1.34 26.47 7.19
C VAL A 159 -0.78 26.83 8.57
N TYR A 160 -1.67 27.09 9.53
CA TYR A 160 -1.30 27.47 10.89
C TYR A 160 -1.55 26.31 11.86
N SER A 161 -0.73 26.19 12.90
CA SER A 161 -1.00 25.22 13.97
C SER A 161 -2.38 25.46 14.58
N ASN A 162 -3.08 24.36 14.89
CA ASN A 162 -4.47 24.29 15.34
C ASN A 162 -5.53 24.73 14.31
N GLN A 163 -5.13 25.01 13.07
CA GLN A 163 -6.08 25.25 11.99
C GLN A 163 -6.84 23.95 11.69
N ARG A 164 -8.15 24.04 11.53
CA ARG A 164 -9.00 22.94 11.10
C ARG A 164 -9.12 22.96 9.58
N LEU A 165 -8.80 21.86 8.92
CA LEU A 165 -8.91 21.67 7.48
C LEU A 165 -9.92 20.56 7.19
N THR A 166 -10.95 20.87 6.43
CA THR A 166 -11.82 19.89 5.80
C THR A 166 -11.03 19.14 4.74
N VAL A 167 -10.84 17.83 4.95
CA VAL A 167 -10.22 16.95 3.97
C VAL A 167 -11.29 16.59 2.93
N PRO A 168 -11.10 16.96 1.65
CA PRO A 168 -12.03 16.54 0.62
C PRO A 168 -11.95 15.01 0.47
N PRO A 169 -13.05 14.33 0.10
CA PRO A 169 -12.98 12.92 -0.24
C PRO A 169 -11.93 12.74 -1.35
N THR A 170 -11.09 11.72 -1.22
CA THR A 170 -10.21 11.32 -2.31
C THR A 170 -11.08 11.04 -3.54
N PRO A 171 -10.71 11.52 -4.74
CA PRO A 171 -11.29 10.98 -5.95
C PRO A 171 -10.86 9.51 -6.01
N GLU A 172 -11.66 8.63 -5.39
CA GLU A 172 -11.56 7.19 -5.61
C GLU A 172 -11.56 7.00 -7.13
N VAL A 173 -10.68 6.13 -7.63
CA VAL A 173 -10.72 5.78 -9.05
C VAL A 173 -12.10 5.18 -9.30
N VAL A 174 -12.99 6.00 -9.85
CA VAL A 174 -14.36 5.62 -10.19
C VAL A 174 -14.27 4.65 -11.36
N LEU A 175 -14.01 3.38 -11.06
CA LEU A 175 -14.02 2.31 -12.04
C LEU A 175 -15.47 2.04 -12.43
N CYS A 176 -15.76 2.23 -13.71
CA CYS A 176 -17.07 1.90 -14.25
C CYS A 176 -17.23 0.39 -14.33
N VAL A 177 -17.94 -0.21 -13.38
CA VAL A 177 -18.17 -1.66 -13.38
C VAL A 177 -19.40 -2.05 -14.16
N ARG A 178 -20.35 -1.13 -14.32
CA ARG A 178 -21.60 -1.38 -15.03
C ARG A 178 -22.16 -0.11 -15.64
N THR A 179 -22.57 -0.18 -16.90
CA THR A 179 -23.35 0.88 -17.55
C THR A 179 -24.84 0.53 -17.48
N ILE A 180 -25.67 1.50 -17.08
CA ILE A 180 -27.13 1.39 -17.03
C ILE A 180 -27.78 2.52 -17.86
N PHE A 181 -29.07 2.42 -18.11
CA PHE A 181 -29.85 3.47 -18.77
C PHE A 181 -30.90 4.03 -17.81
N SER A 182 -31.02 5.35 -17.79
CA SER A 182 -32.07 6.07 -17.06
C SER A 182 -33.42 5.96 -17.78
N GLU A 183 -34.51 5.99 -17.02
CA GLU A 183 -35.86 6.11 -17.58
C GLU A 183 -36.15 7.57 -17.97
N PRO A 184 -37.03 7.83 -18.97
CA PRO A 184 -37.39 9.19 -19.36
C PRO A 184 -37.92 10.01 -18.18
N GLY A 185 -37.33 11.17 -17.91
CA GLY A 185 -37.70 12.03 -16.79
C GLY A 185 -37.23 11.57 -15.40
N GLU A 186 -36.42 10.51 -15.30
CA GLU A 186 -35.84 10.06 -14.04
C GLU A 186 -34.78 11.06 -13.52
N THR A 187 -34.80 11.32 -12.21
CA THR A 187 -33.77 12.13 -11.55
C THR A 187 -32.61 11.24 -11.13
N PHE A 188 -31.39 11.79 -11.02
CA PHE A 188 -30.26 11.04 -10.48
C PHE A 188 -30.50 10.50 -9.07
N SER A 189 -31.26 11.22 -8.25
CA SER A 189 -31.60 10.76 -6.90
C SER A 189 -32.47 9.50 -6.93
N ALA A 190 -33.47 9.45 -7.81
CA ALA A 190 -34.31 8.27 -8.01
C ALA A 190 -33.53 7.10 -8.64
N LEU A 191 -32.65 7.41 -9.60
CA LEU A 191 -31.77 6.41 -10.22
C LEU A 191 -30.81 5.80 -9.19
N ALA A 192 -30.20 6.63 -8.35
CA ALA A 192 -29.31 6.21 -7.29
C ALA A 192 -30.03 5.28 -6.30
N GLU A 193 -31.21 5.67 -5.83
CA GLU A 193 -32.04 4.84 -4.94
C GLU A 193 -32.37 3.47 -5.55
N ARG A 194 -32.72 3.41 -6.85
CA ARG A 194 -33.02 2.17 -7.56
C ARG A 194 -31.87 1.15 -7.55
N TYR A 195 -30.63 1.63 -7.54
CA TYR A 195 -29.43 0.80 -7.54
C TYR A 195 -28.70 0.77 -6.18
N GLY A 196 -29.29 1.35 -5.13
CA GLY A 196 -28.70 1.40 -3.79
C GLY A 196 -27.45 2.29 -3.71
N ALA A 197 -27.39 3.34 -4.54
CA ALA A 197 -26.23 4.22 -4.69
C ALA A 197 -26.34 5.48 -3.87
N ASP A 198 -25.18 6.02 -3.49
CA ASP A 198 -25.13 7.41 -3.04
C ASP A 198 -25.36 8.36 -4.24
N PRO A 199 -26.39 9.24 -4.18
CA PRO A 199 -26.71 10.13 -5.30
C PRO A 199 -25.57 11.09 -5.69
N ASN A 200 -24.80 11.59 -4.70
CA ASN A 200 -23.71 12.53 -4.96
C ASN A 200 -22.51 11.83 -5.60
N ARG A 201 -22.17 10.63 -5.12
CA ARG A 201 -21.12 9.79 -5.72
C ARG A 201 -21.47 9.38 -7.13
N LEU A 202 -22.72 8.97 -7.37
CA LEU A 202 -23.18 8.62 -8.70
C LEU A 202 -23.15 9.82 -9.66
N ALA A 203 -23.56 11.01 -9.20
CA ALA A 203 -23.47 12.23 -10.00
C ALA A 203 -22.02 12.62 -10.32
N PHE A 204 -21.13 12.59 -9.33
CA PHE A 204 -19.71 12.89 -9.50
C PHE A 204 -19.03 11.93 -10.49
N ALA A 205 -19.30 10.63 -10.35
CA ALA A 205 -18.82 9.56 -11.24
C ALA A 205 -19.20 9.78 -12.72
N ASN A 206 -20.30 10.49 -12.96
CA ASN A 206 -20.84 10.77 -14.28
C ASN A 206 -20.61 12.22 -14.73
N GLY A 207 -19.73 12.97 -14.05
CA GLY A 207 -19.32 14.32 -14.43
C GLY A 207 -20.38 15.39 -14.21
N LEU A 208 -21.33 15.16 -13.29
CA LEU A 208 -22.45 16.05 -13.05
C LEU A 208 -22.25 16.90 -11.81
N ARG A 209 -22.78 18.13 -11.87
CA ARG A 209 -22.62 19.14 -10.83
C ARG A 209 -23.70 19.07 -9.75
N THR A 210 -24.84 18.43 -10.02
CA THR A 210 -25.98 18.34 -9.08
C THR A 210 -26.79 17.07 -9.28
N VAL A 211 -27.35 16.51 -8.20
CA VAL A 211 -28.18 15.28 -8.18
C VAL A 211 -29.63 15.47 -8.66
N ASN A 212 -30.06 16.72 -8.85
CA ASN A 212 -31.41 17.09 -9.29
C ASN A 212 -31.53 17.24 -10.81
N GLN A 213 -30.44 17.02 -11.55
CA GLN A 213 -30.46 17.06 -13.01
C GLN A 213 -31.16 15.80 -13.53
N THR A 214 -32.13 15.98 -14.45
CA THR A 214 -32.79 14.87 -15.15
C THR A 214 -31.85 14.23 -16.16
N VAL A 215 -31.97 12.91 -16.30
CA VAL A 215 -31.24 12.13 -17.29
C VAL A 215 -32.21 11.42 -18.20
N ASP A 216 -32.34 11.94 -19.42
CA ASP A 216 -33.21 11.36 -20.44
C ASP A 216 -32.43 10.29 -21.24
N GLY A 217 -32.51 9.04 -20.78
CA GLY A 217 -32.01 7.87 -21.52
C GLY A 217 -30.50 7.83 -21.71
N GLN A 218 -29.74 8.60 -20.91
CA GLN A 218 -28.29 8.63 -20.99
C GLN A 218 -27.66 7.35 -20.41
N PRO A 219 -26.55 6.87 -21.00
CA PRO A 219 -25.76 5.80 -20.40
C PRO A 219 -25.10 6.32 -19.12
N ILE A 220 -25.47 5.75 -17.98
CA ILE A 220 -24.96 6.10 -16.66
C ILE A 220 -23.98 5.03 -16.21
N CYS A 221 -22.80 5.47 -15.80
CA CYS A 221 -21.81 4.64 -15.16
C CYS A 221 -22.18 4.40 -13.69
N LEU A 222 -22.33 3.13 -13.30
CA LEU A 222 -22.36 2.70 -11.91
C LEU A 222 -20.93 2.34 -11.48
N PRO A 223 -20.35 3.02 -10.47
CA PRO A 223 -18.99 2.77 -10.01
C PRO A 223 -18.83 1.50 -9.16
N SER A 224 -17.60 0.99 -9.02
CA SER A 224 -17.26 -0.25 -8.30
C SER A 224 -17.45 -0.22 -6.77
N ILE A 225 -17.99 0.86 -6.22
CA ILE A 225 -18.03 1.14 -4.79
C ILE A 225 -19.47 1.14 -4.29
N TYR A 226 -19.95 -0.08 -4.02
CA TYR A 226 -21.09 -0.39 -3.17
C TYR A 226 -20.65 -1.46 -2.18
#